data_AF-A0A554IUF8-F1
#
_entry.id   AF-A0A554IUF8-F1
#
_cell.length_a   1.000
_cell.length_b   1.000
_cell.length_c   1.000
_cell.angle_alpha   90.00
_cell.angle_beta   90.00
_cell.angle_gamma   90.00
#
_symmetry.space_group_name_H-M   'P 1'
#
loop_
_entity.id
_entity.type
_entity.pdbx_description
1 polymer ?
#
loop_
_entity_poly.entity_id
_entity_poly.type
_entity_poly.pdbx_seq_one_letter_code
_entity_poly.pdbx_strand_id
1 'polypeptide(L)'
;MKLIFLKLLAVVAAGSLFVVALLVFRPADRQGGPMGQASIAEAFPLAPSSERILLQGPGGGVWVNNFYKTAKAAIPESGAVLVSRAAGYDILYYRADSGFEIAMDLSASSAGRSAAENSLFAILGAGKQELCKLKISISSLASDGDREYVPLSFCQSVFRAQ
;
A
#
# COMPACT_ATOMS: atom_id res chain seq x y z
N MET A 1 68.87 2.02 19.20
CA MET A 1 68.28 3.15 18.44
C MET A 1 67.83 2.69 17.04
N LYS A 2 66.87 1.74 16.96
CA LYS A 2 66.38 1.18 15.68
C LYS A 2 65.00 0.52 15.76
N LEU A 3 64.19 0.86 16.79
CA LEU A 3 62.93 0.16 17.08
C LEU A 3 61.71 1.07 17.33
N ILE A 4 61.80 2.36 16.99
CA ILE A 4 60.69 3.31 17.15
C ILE A 4 60.12 3.77 15.79
N PHE A 5 60.90 3.68 14.71
CA PHE A 5 60.46 4.10 13.38
C PHE A 5 59.52 3.13 12.66
N LEU A 6 59.35 1.90 13.14
CA LEU A 6 58.54 0.89 12.44
C LEU A 6 57.04 0.91 12.79
N LYS A 7 56.62 1.71 13.79
CA LYS A 7 55.19 1.82 14.15
C LYS A 7 54.46 3.01 13.49
N LEU A 8 55.19 3.96 12.91
CA LEU A 8 54.55 5.10 12.23
C LEU A 8 54.10 4.81 10.79
N LEU A 9 54.57 3.73 10.15
CA LEU A 9 54.15 3.40 8.78
C LEU A 9 52.87 2.55 8.69
N ALA A 10 52.40 1.97 9.79
CA ALA A 10 51.20 1.11 9.76
C ALA A 10 49.87 1.89 9.87
N VAL A 11 49.90 3.16 10.30
CA VAL A 11 48.66 3.95 10.50
C VAL A 11 48.19 4.63 9.21
N VAL A 12 49.05 4.80 8.21
CA VAL A 12 48.70 5.51 6.97
C VAL A 12 48.03 4.61 5.92
N ALA A 13 48.14 3.28 6.05
CA ALA A 13 47.54 2.34 5.08
C ALA A 13 46.11 1.85 5.43
N ALA A 14 45.59 2.18 6.62
CA ALA A 14 44.25 1.76 7.04
C ALA A 14 43.17 2.86 6.90
N GLY A 15 43.56 4.09 6.56
CA GLY A 15 42.66 5.25 6.51
C GLY A 15 42.09 5.60 5.13
N SER A 16 42.53 4.96 4.05
CA SER A 16 42.25 5.43 2.67
C SER A 16 41.42 4.50 1.79
N LEU A 17 40.68 3.53 2.37
CA LEU A 17 39.80 2.65 1.59
C LEU A 17 38.30 2.75 1.92
N PHE A 18 37.91 3.58 2.89
CA PHE A 18 36.50 3.66 3.33
C PHE A 18 35.69 4.82 2.72
N VAL A 19 36.30 5.66 1.88
CA VAL A 19 35.62 6.83 1.28
C VAL A 19 35.08 6.57 -0.14
N VAL A 20 35.49 5.48 -0.81
CA VAL A 20 35.11 5.23 -2.22
C VAL A 20 33.82 4.40 -2.37
N ALA A 21 33.31 3.77 -1.31
CA ALA A 21 32.09 2.95 -1.38
C ALA A 21 30.77 3.76 -1.28
N LEU A 22 30.82 5.06 -0.97
CA LEU A 22 29.63 5.92 -0.86
C LEU A 22 29.19 6.57 -2.18
N LEU A 23 29.86 6.28 -3.30
CA LEU A 23 29.56 6.93 -4.59
C LEU A 23 28.91 6.04 -5.66
N VAL A 24 28.52 4.78 -5.37
CA VAL A 24 27.97 3.87 -6.41
C VAL A 24 26.60 3.27 -6.10
N PHE A 25 26.02 3.51 -4.92
CA PHE A 25 24.60 3.21 -4.69
C PHE A 25 23.80 4.51 -4.68
N ARG A 26 23.62 5.09 -5.88
CA ARG A 26 22.43 5.90 -6.11
C ARG A 26 21.25 4.94 -6.01
N PRO A 27 20.33 5.05 -5.02
CA PRO A 27 19.06 4.37 -5.14
C PRO A 27 18.48 4.81 -6.48
N ALA A 28 18.13 3.83 -7.32
CA ALA A 28 17.35 4.11 -8.51
C ALA A 28 16.05 4.73 -8.01
N ASP A 29 15.99 6.06 -7.98
CA ASP A 29 14.76 6.83 -7.99
C ASP A 29 14.03 6.40 -9.26
N ARG A 30 13.25 5.32 -9.16
CA ARG A 30 12.08 5.12 -10.01
C ARG A 30 11.07 6.19 -9.62
N GLN A 31 11.40 7.44 -9.94
CA GLN A 31 10.37 8.41 -10.24
C GLN A 31 9.72 7.91 -11.53
N GLY A 32 8.67 7.09 -11.35
CA GLY A 32 7.67 6.97 -12.39
C GLY A 32 7.27 8.40 -12.75
N GLY A 33 7.43 8.76 -14.02
CA GLY A 33 7.05 10.07 -14.51
C GLY A 33 5.59 10.39 -14.14
N PRO A 34 5.23 11.68 -14.10
CA PRO A 34 3.89 12.10 -13.70
C PRO A 34 2.87 11.67 -14.77
N MET A 35 2.41 10.43 -14.69
CA MET A 35 1.12 10.05 -15.25
C MET A 35 0.07 10.79 -14.43
N GLY A 36 -0.27 12.00 -14.87
CA GLY A 36 -1.42 12.83 -14.47
C GLY A 36 -2.06 12.49 -13.13
N GLN A 37 -1.34 12.60 -12.02
CA GLN A 37 -1.95 12.52 -10.70
C GLN A 37 -2.66 13.83 -10.44
N ALA A 38 -3.94 13.90 -10.81
CA ALA A 38 -4.81 14.99 -10.40
C ALA A 38 -4.88 15.02 -8.86
N SER A 39 -4.91 16.21 -8.26
CA SER A 39 -5.12 16.34 -6.83
C SER A 39 -6.40 15.61 -6.42
N ILE A 40 -6.39 14.89 -5.30
CA ILE A 40 -7.59 14.22 -4.76
C ILE A 40 -8.76 15.20 -4.67
N ALA A 41 -8.49 16.45 -4.27
CA ALA A 41 -9.51 17.49 -4.15
C ALA A 41 -10.08 17.93 -5.50
N GLU A 42 -9.26 17.95 -6.56
CA GLU A 42 -9.69 18.32 -7.92
C GLU A 42 -10.45 17.18 -8.59
N ALA A 43 -9.95 15.95 -8.43
CA ALA A 43 -10.62 14.76 -8.97
C ALA A 43 -11.93 14.44 -8.25
N PHE A 44 -12.02 14.80 -6.96
CA PHE A 44 -13.15 14.47 -6.10
C PHE A 44 -13.62 15.69 -5.29
N PRO A 45 -14.28 16.68 -5.93
CA PRO A 45 -14.77 17.87 -5.24
C PRO A 45 -15.87 17.57 -4.20
N LEU A 46 -16.48 16.38 -4.26
CA LEU A 46 -17.49 15.90 -3.32
C LEU A 46 -16.92 14.93 -2.27
N ALA A 47 -15.60 14.88 -2.08
CA ALA A 47 -15.01 14.09 -1.01
C ALA A 47 -15.54 14.57 0.36
N PRO A 48 -15.94 13.65 1.27
CA PRO A 48 -16.39 14.04 2.60
C PRO A 48 -15.31 14.82 3.36
N SER A 49 -15.71 15.84 4.13
CA SER A 49 -14.79 16.65 4.94
C SER A 49 -14.64 16.17 6.39
N SER A 50 -15.55 15.30 6.86
CA SER A 50 -15.56 14.77 8.21
C SER A 50 -14.33 13.89 8.52
N GLU A 51 -13.98 13.71 9.79
CA GLU A 51 -12.88 12.80 10.19
C GLU A 51 -13.21 11.33 9.95
N ARG A 52 -14.49 10.99 10.04
CA ARG A 52 -15.02 9.65 9.79
C ARG A 52 -16.14 9.70 8.78
N ILE A 53 -16.27 8.63 8.00
CA ILE A 53 -17.30 8.47 6.98
C ILE A 53 -18.05 7.17 7.21
N LEU A 54 -19.34 7.18 6.90
CA LEU A 54 -20.18 5.98 6.94
C LEU A 54 -20.14 5.33 5.56
N LEU A 55 -19.59 4.13 5.47
CA LEU A 55 -19.64 3.31 4.26
C LEU A 55 -20.80 2.33 4.38
N GLN A 56 -21.62 2.26 3.33
CA GLN A 56 -22.67 1.26 3.23
C GLN A 56 -22.10 0.02 2.55
N GLY A 57 -22.22 -1.12 3.21
CA GLY A 57 -21.86 -2.42 2.65
C GLY A 57 -23.01 -3.42 2.77
N PRO A 58 -22.87 -4.62 2.18
CA PRO A 58 -23.97 -5.57 2.15
C PRO A 58 -24.29 -6.18 3.53
N GLY A 59 -23.37 -6.10 4.49
CA GLY A 59 -23.62 -6.45 5.90
C GLY A 59 -24.07 -5.28 6.78
N GLY A 60 -24.30 -4.09 6.20
CA GLY A 60 -24.70 -2.87 6.90
C GLY A 60 -23.66 -1.75 6.87
N GLY A 61 -24.00 -0.63 7.51
CA GLY A 61 -23.16 0.56 7.56
C GLY A 61 -22.00 0.46 8.55
N VAL A 62 -20.81 0.92 8.14
CA VAL A 62 -19.59 0.93 8.97
C VAL A 62 -18.97 2.32 8.99
N TRP A 63 -18.72 2.84 10.19
CA TRP A 63 -17.97 4.07 10.36
C TRP A 63 -16.47 3.80 10.25
N VAL A 64 -15.82 4.39 9.24
CA VAL A 64 -14.37 4.29 9.01
C VAL A 64 -13.73 5.66 9.10
N ASN A 65 -12.41 5.70 9.27
CA ASN A 65 -11.63 6.93 9.10
C ASN A 65 -11.78 7.43 7.66
N ASN A 66 -11.74 8.75 7.48
CA ASN A 66 -11.86 9.35 6.16
C ASN A 66 -10.59 9.17 5.33
N PHE A 67 -10.51 8.04 4.63
CA PHE A 67 -9.36 7.68 3.80
C PHE A 67 -9.15 8.62 2.60
N TYR A 68 -10.14 9.44 2.21
CA TYR A 68 -9.95 10.47 1.17
C TYR A 68 -8.91 11.51 1.59
N LYS A 69 -8.78 11.78 2.90
CA LYS A 69 -7.77 12.72 3.43
C LYS A 69 -6.34 12.21 3.33
N THR A 70 -6.16 10.90 3.25
CA THR A 70 -4.84 10.24 3.22
C THR A 70 -4.58 9.47 1.91
N ALA A 71 -5.53 9.54 0.97
CA ALA A 71 -5.44 8.86 -0.32
C ALA A 71 -4.21 9.35 -1.09
N LYS A 72 -3.60 8.43 -1.84
CA LYS A 72 -2.38 8.68 -2.60
C LYS A 72 -2.65 9.29 -3.96
N ALA A 73 -3.70 8.84 -4.64
CA ALA A 73 -4.05 9.33 -5.96
C ALA A 73 -5.52 9.09 -6.29
N ALA A 74 -6.03 9.89 -7.22
CA ALA A 74 -7.26 9.62 -7.94
C ALA A 74 -6.93 8.90 -9.23
N ILE A 75 -7.79 7.98 -9.66
CA ILE A 75 -7.70 7.30 -10.95
C ILE A 75 -8.99 7.60 -11.72
N PRO A 76 -9.09 8.76 -12.39
CA PRO A 76 -10.32 9.22 -13.01
C PRO A 76 -10.91 8.23 -14.02
N GLU A 77 -10.07 7.51 -14.76
CA GLU A 77 -10.46 6.57 -15.83
C GLU A 77 -11.28 5.39 -15.29
N SER A 78 -10.97 4.95 -14.07
CA SER A 78 -11.69 3.87 -13.39
C SER A 78 -12.67 4.39 -12.34
N GLY A 79 -12.61 5.69 -12.01
CA GLY A 79 -13.33 6.27 -10.88
C GLY A 79 -12.82 5.78 -9.51
N ALA A 80 -11.65 5.15 -9.47
CA ALA A 80 -11.05 4.61 -8.25
C ALA A 80 -10.22 5.65 -7.50
N VAL A 81 -10.06 5.41 -6.21
CA VAL A 81 -9.17 6.14 -5.31
C VAL A 81 -8.06 5.18 -4.90
N LEU A 82 -6.80 5.51 -5.20
CA LEU A 82 -5.67 4.77 -4.66
C LEU A 82 -5.48 5.18 -3.21
N VAL A 83 -5.87 4.29 -2.30
CA VAL A 83 -5.86 4.53 -0.85
C VAL A 83 -4.48 4.28 -0.27
N SER A 84 -3.82 3.21 -0.71
CA SER A 84 -2.47 2.85 -0.29
C SER A 84 -1.73 2.12 -1.39
N ARG A 85 -0.40 2.23 -1.38
CA ARG A 85 0.52 1.52 -2.27
C ARG A 85 1.73 1.09 -1.47
N ALA A 86 2.08 -0.18 -1.58
CA ALA A 86 3.28 -0.74 -0.97
C ALA A 86 3.95 -1.73 -1.94
N ALA A 87 5.12 -2.24 -1.56
CA ALA A 87 5.78 -3.30 -2.32
C ALA A 87 4.88 -4.56 -2.31
N GLY A 88 4.28 -4.88 -3.45
CA GLY A 88 3.49 -6.10 -3.66
C GLY A 88 1.97 -5.94 -3.57
N TYR A 89 1.44 -4.75 -3.23
CA TYR A 89 -0.01 -4.52 -3.29
C TYR A 89 -0.39 -3.04 -3.42
N ASP A 90 -1.56 -2.83 -4.00
CA ASP A 90 -2.31 -1.58 -4.01
C ASP A 90 -3.65 -1.80 -3.28
N ILE A 91 -4.11 -0.79 -2.56
CA ILE A 91 -5.46 -0.74 -2.00
C ILE A 91 -6.22 0.34 -2.73
N LEU A 92 -7.28 -0.06 -3.44
CA LEU A 92 -8.14 0.83 -4.20
C LEU A 92 -9.52 0.89 -3.57
N TYR A 93 -10.18 2.04 -3.68
CA TYR A 93 -11.60 2.21 -3.38
C TYR A 93 -12.34 2.63 -4.65
N TYR A 94 -13.32 1.83 -5.06
CA TYR A 94 -14.18 2.12 -6.19
C TYR A 94 -15.46 2.80 -5.70
N ARG A 95 -15.67 4.04 -6.14
CA ARG A 95 -16.83 4.82 -5.69
C ARG A 95 -18.15 4.30 -6.25
N ALA A 96 -18.13 3.76 -7.47
CA ALA A 96 -19.32 3.35 -8.20
C ALA A 96 -20.10 2.23 -7.48
N ASP A 97 -19.38 1.32 -6.81
CA ASP A 97 -19.95 0.20 -6.08
C ASP A 97 -19.64 0.23 -4.57
N SER A 98 -19.01 1.33 -4.11
CA SER A 98 -18.57 1.52 -2.73
C SER A 98 -17.73 0.35 -2.18
N GLY A 99 -16.89 -0.23 -3.04
CA GLY A 99 -16.06 -1.39 -2.73
C GLY A 99 -14.57 -1.06 -2.58
N PHE A 100 -13.88 -1.86 -1.77
CA PHE A 100 -12.42 -1.89 -1.76
C PHE A 100 -11.89 -3.10 -2.53
N GLU A 101 -10.78 -2.89 -3.24
CA GLU A 101 -9.98 -3.94 -3.84
C GLU A 101 -8.56 -3.87 -3.28
N ILE A 102 -8.04 -4.99 -2.80
CA ILE A 102 -6.61 -5.18 -2.55
C ILE A 102 -6.05 -5.89 -3.77
N ALA A 103 -5.47 -5.14 -4.69
CA ALA A 103 -4.82 -5.69 -5.86
C ALA A 103 -3.39 -6.09 -5.49
N MET A 104 -3.07 -7.37 -5.58
CA MET A 104 -1.74 -7.88 -5.26
C MET A 104 -1.33 -8.99 -6.21
N ASP A 105 -0.04 -9.29 -6.21
CA ASP A 105 0.45 -10.52 -6.83
C ASP A 105 0.20 -11.66 -5.83
N LEU A 106 -0.78 -12.57 -6.03
CA LEU A 106 -1.02 -13.67 -5.09
C LEU A 106 0.05 -14.76 -5.11
N SER A 107 1.05 -14.68 -6.00
CA SER A 107 2.30 -15.40 -5.78
C SER A 107 3.05 -14.89 -4.54
N ALA A 108 2.71 -13.68 -4.06
CA ALA A 108 3.14 -13.19 -2.77
C ALA A 108 2.59 -14.07 -1.64
N SER A 109 3.51 -14.53 -0.80
CA SER A 109 3.25 -15.35 0.38
C SER A 109 2.05 -14.89 1.24
N SER A 110 1.53 -15.80 2.06
CA SER A 110 0.53 -15.49 3.11
C SER A 110 0.89 -14.28 3.99
N ALA A 111 2.19 -13.97 4.13
CA ALA A 111 2.66 -12.77 4.81
C ALA A 111 2.32 -11.48 4.05
N GLY A 112 2.41 -11.45 2.73
CA GLY A 112 2.04 -10.30 1.89
C GLY A 112 0.54 -9.99 1.99
N ARG A 113 -0.30 -11.04 1.91
CA ARG A 113 -1.74 -10.92 2.17
C ARG A 113 -2.02 -10.35 3.56
N SER A 114 -1.42 -10.94 4.61
CA SER A 114 -1.61 -10.45 5.98
C SER A 114 -1.18 -8.99 6.14
N ALA A 115 -0.08 -8.58 5.49
CA ALA A 115 0.39 -7.20 5.52
C ALA A 115 -0.60 -6.23 4.87
N ALA A 116 -1.15 -6.58 3.70
CA ALA A 116 -2.15 -5.75 3.01
C ALA A 116 -3.46 -5.64 3.79
N GLU A 117 -3.97 -6.76 4.33
CA GLU A 117 -5.16 -6.78 5.17
C GLU A 117 -4.99 -5.94 6.45
N ASN A 118 -3.82 -6.01 7.09
CA ASN A 118 -3.49 -5.18 8.25
C ASN A 118 -3.37 -3.69 7.88
N SER A 119 -2.82 -3.38 6.70
CA SER A 119 -2.77 -2.00 6.21
C SER A 119 -4.17 -1.45 5.98
N LEU A 120 -5.07 -2.22 5.36
CA LEU A 120 -6.46 -1.81 5.18
C LEU A 120 -7.14 -1.55 6.52
N PHE A 121 -6.95 -2.45 7.50
CA PHE A 121 -7.47 -2.27 8.85
C PHE A 121 -6.99 -0.98 9.51
N ALA A 122 -5.69 -0.69 9.42
CA ALA A 122 -5.11 0.52 9.98
C ALA A 122 -5.66 1.80 9.32
N ILE A 123 -5.85 1.77 8.00
CA ILE A 123 -6.39 2.91 7.25
C ILE A 123 -7.85 3.16 7.63
N LEU A 124 -8.68 2.12 7.64
CA LEU A 124 -10.11 2.26 7.90
C LEU A 124 -10.43 2.48 9.38
N GLY A 125 -9.56 2.04 10.30
CA GLY A 125 -9.74 2.24 11.74
C GLY A 125 -11.00 1.58 12.31
N ALA A 126 -11.56 0.60 11.61
CA ALA A 126 -12.75 -0.17 12.02
C ALA A 126 -12.36 -1.59 12.42
N GLY A 127 -13.10 -2.18 13.36
CA GLY A 127 -12.87 -3.55 13.83
C GLY A 127 -12.94 -4.59 12.70
N LYS A 128 -12.19 -5.70 12.81
CA LYS A 128 -12.17 -6.76 11.79
C LYS A 128 -13.58 -7.27 11.42
N GLN A 129 -14.44 -7.48 12.42
CA GLN A 129 -15.83 -7.91 12.20
C GLN A 129 -16.69 -6.86 11.48
N GLU A 130 -16.43 -5.57 11.74
CA GLU A 130 -17.13 -4.49 11.04
C GLU A 130 -16.70 -4.44 9.57
N LEU A 131 -15.40 -4.63 9.27
CA LEU A 131 -14.92 -4.67 7.89
C LEU A 131 -15.55 -5.80 7.08
N CYS A 132 -15.95 -6.90 7.71
CA CYS A 132 -16.68 -7.98 7.04
C CYS A 132 -18.09 -7.59 6.58
N LYS A 133 -18.63 -6.43 7.00
CA LYS A 133 -19.90 -5.87 6.48
C LYS A 133 -19.71 -5.11 5.18
N LEU A 134 -18.47 -4.72 4.85
CA LEU A 134 -18.14 -3.95 3.65
C LEU A 134 -17.88 -4.87 2.45
N LYS A 135 -18.01 -4.30 1.25
CA LYS A 135 -17.60 -4.96 0.01
C LYS A 135 -16.09 -4.83 -0.14
N ILE A 136 -15.35 -5.86 0.24
CA ILE A 136 -13.88 -5.89 0.16
C ILE A 136 -13.48 -7.17 -0.56
N SER A 137 -12.69 -7.01 -1.62
CA SER A 137 -12.11 -8.13 -2.36
C SER A 137 -10.60 -8.03 -2.41
N ILE A 138 -9.94 -9.17 -2.52
CA ILE A 138 -8.52 -9.27 -2.84
C ILE A 138 -8.45 -9.86 -4.25
N SER A 139 -7.74 -9.19 -5.15
CA SER A 139 -7.51 -9.70 -6.51
C SER A 139 -6.06 -10.09 -6.70
N SER A 140 -5.85 -11.24 -7.35
CA SER A 140 -4.57 -11.52 -8.02
C SER A 140 -4.59 -10.99 -9.43
N LEU A 141 -3.46 -10.47 -9.88
CA LEU A 141 -3.11 -10.59 -11.29
C LEU A 141 -2.65 -12.03 -11.50
N ALA A 142 -3.55 -12.97 -11.81
CA ALA A 142 -3.10 -14.28 -12.28
C ALA A 142 -2.33 -14.11 -13.59
N SER A 143 -1.38 -15.01 -13.86
CA SER A 143 -0.46 -14.88 -15.01
C SER A 143 -1.17 -14.91 -16.37
N ASP A 144 -2.42 -15.35 -16.42
CA ASP A 144 -3.29 -15.41 -17.60
C ASP A 144 -4.22 -14.19 -17.75
N GLY A 145 -4.18 -13.24 -16.81
CA GLY A 145 -5.05 -12.06 -16.80
C GLY A 145 -6.40 -12.28 -16.12
N ASP A 146 -6.68 -13.47 -15.60
CA ASP A 146 -7.86 -13.72 -14.80
C ASP A 146 -7.71 -13.11 -13.41
N ARG A 147 -8.81 -12.50 -12.93
CA ARG A 147 -8.88 -11.95 -11.57
C ARG A 147 -9.58 -12.95 -10.67
N GLU A 148 -8.81 -13.58 -9.79
CA GLU A 148 -9.38 -14.36 -8.69
C GLU A 148 -9.76 -13.41 -7.54
N TYR A 149 -11.03 -13.40 -7.14
CA TYR A 149 -11.51 -12.61 -6.02
C TYR A 149 -11.60 -13.47 -4.77
N VAL A 150 -10.82 -13.13 -3.75
CA VAL A 150 -10.78 -13.84 -2.47
C VAL A 150 -11.27 -12.92 -1.35
N PRO A 151 -12.11 -13.40 -0.41
CA PRO A 151 -12.52 -12.60 0.75
C PRO A 151 -11.33 -12.32 1.69
N LEU A 152 -11.48 -11.37 2.62
CA LEU A 152 -10.51 -11.15 3.71
C LEU A 152 -10.33 -12.43 4.55
N SER A 153 -9.08 -12.74 4.94
CA SER A 153 -8.73 -14.00 5.61
C SER A 153 -9.48 -14.23 6.93
N PHE A 154 -9.87 -13.15 7.60
CA PHE A 154 -10.57 -13.18 8.89
C PHE A 154 -12.09 -13.05 8.78
N CYS A 155 -12.62 -12.81 7.59
CA CYS A 155 -14.06 -12.84 7.38
C CYS A 155 -14.46 -14.28 7.11
N GLN A 156 -15.24 -14.87 8.03
CA GLN A 156 -15.87 -16.15 7.77
C GLN A 156 -16.66 -16.02 6.47
N SER A 157 -16.56 -17.02 5.59
CA SER A 157 -17.17 -17.04 4.26
C SER A 157 -18.70 -17.06 4.36
N VAL A 158 -19.31 -15.94 4.72
CA VAL A 158 -20.76 -15.75 4.77
C VAL A 158 -21.24 -14.93 3.58
N PHE A 159 -20.33 -14.41 2.75
CA PHE A 159 -20.69 -13.85 1.45
C PHE A 159 -20.89 -14.96 0.41
N ARG A 160 -22.01 -15.70 0.54
CA ARG A 160 -22.68 -16.23 -0.65
C ARG A 160 -23.48 -15.08 -1.23
N ALA A 161 -22.94 -14.42 -2.25
CA ALA A 161 -23.75 -13.58 -3.13
C ALA A 161 -24.90 -14.46 -3.65
N GLN A 162 -26.13 -14.07 -3.34
CA GLN A 162 -27.30 -14.48 -4.09
C GLN A 162 -27.42 -13.58 -5.32
#